data_AF-A0A9E5INU0-F1
#
_entry.id   AF-A0A9E5INU0-F1
#
_cell.length_a   1.000
_cell.length_b   1.000
_cell.length_c   1.000
_cell.angle_alpha   90.00
_cell.angle_beta   90.00
_cell.angle_gamma   90.00
#
_symmetry.space_group_name_H-M   'P 1'
#
loop_
_entity.id
_entity.type
_entity.pdbx_description
1 polymer ?
#
loop_
_entity_poly.entity_id
_entity_poly.type
_entity_poly.pdbx_seq_one_letter_code
_entity_poly.pdbx_strand_id
1 'polypeptide(L)'
;DYRLVQPVDAVDNGQNLYEGGRSVFGVSAPTLSSVLSGFNPSWHEPERDFGGQFNCAVAFAQAILRNEVARTHGEALAWAKVDSAIRESANGPIVVLDQFVPWGDQVRDEAPHALFVVFPSETGTWMVQAVNAKAGTFESRRLLPESWAGLRDEAFSAAVGLPDGVFCHPGRFICGAKSKASALRLAELALL
;
A
#
# COMPACT_ATOMS: atom_id res chain seq x y z
N ASP A 1 9.73 -14.72 1.82
CA ASP A 1 8.55 -13.93 2.21
C ASP A 1 8.79 -13.34 3.59
N TYR A 2 8.72 -12.02 3.72
CA TYR A 2 9.00 -11.29 4.97
C TYR A 2 7.73 -10.93 5.76
N ARG A 3 6.53 -11.28 5.25
CA ARG A 3 5.25 -10.86 5.83
C ARG A 3 4.54 -11.98 6.60
N LEU A 4 4.67 -13.23 6.18
CA LEU A 4 4.02 -14.38 6.82
C LEU A 4 5.04 -15.44 7.27
N VAL A 5 5.85 -15.96 6.35
CA VAL A 5 6.72 -17.12 6.58
C VAL A 5 7.89 -16.76 7.51
N GLN A 6 8.68 -15.73 7.18
CA GLN A 6 9.83 -15.35 8.01
C GLN A 6 9.42 -14.91 9.44
N PRO A 7 8.35 -14.13 9.66
CA PRO A 7 7.92 -13.82 11.03
C PRO A 7 7.51 -15.06 11.83
N VAL A 8 6.83 -16.03 11.20
CA VAL A 8 6.47 -17.29 11.86
C VAL A 8 7.72 -18.11 12.20
N ASP A 9 8.65 -18.25 11.26
CA ASP A 9 9.93 -18.94 11.45
C ASP A 9 10.78 -18.29 12.55
N ALA A 10 10.86 -16.96 12.58
CA ALA A 10 11.58 -16.23 13.61
C ALA A 10 11.02 -16.52 15.01
N VAL A 11 9.69 -16.50 15.16
CA VAL A 11 9.02 -16.82 16.42
C VAL A 11 9.25 -18.28 16.82
N ASP A 12 9.18 -19.22 15.86
CA ASP A 12 9.42 -20.65 16.10
C ASP A 12 10.87 -20.92 16.56
N ASN A 13 11.83 -20.15 16.05
CA ASN A 13 13.23 -20.19 16.45
C ASN A 13 13.56 -19.30 17.66
N GLY A 14 12.55 -18.78 18.37
CA GLY A 14 12.74 -18.01 19.61
C GLY A 14 13.35 -16.61 19.42
N GLN A 15 13.27 -16.05 18.21
CA GLN A 15 13.74 -14.70 17.92
C GLN A 15 12.69 -13.65 18.30
N ASN A 16 13.14 -12.53 18.88
CA ASN A 16 12.28 -11.39 19.16
C ASN A 16 12.26 -10.44 17.96
N LEU A 17 11.07 -10.22 17.41
CA LEU A 17 10.86 -9.31 16.27
C LEU A 17 10.72 -7.83 16.67
N TYR A 18 10.63 -7.53 17.96
CA TYR A 18 10.51 -6.17 18.49
C TYR A 18 11.28 -6.05 19.81
N GLU A 19 11.85 -4.86 20.03
CA GLU A 19 12.57 -4.54 21.26
C GLU A 19 11.59 -4.23 22.41
N GLY A 20 12.05 -4.48 23.62
CA GLY A 20 11.34 -4.15 24.85
C GLY A 20 10.30 -5.18 25.28
N GLY A 21 9.34 -5.53 24.42
CA GLY A 21 8.28 -6.52 24.66
C GLY A 21 7.88 -6.80 26.12
N ARG A 22 7.82 -8.08 26.51
CA ARG A 22 7.36 -8.46 27.85
C ARG A 22 8.33 -8.01 28.94
N SER A 23 9.63 -8.03 28.67
CA SER A 23 10.67 -7.72 29.65
C SER A 23 10.74 -6.25 30.03
N VAL A 24 10.34 -5.34 29.14
CA VAL A 24 10.38 -3.87 29.35
C VAL A 24 8.99 -3.28 29.50
N PHE A 25 8.03 -3.69 28.67
CA PHE A 25 6.69 -3.11 28.67
C PHE A 25 5.64 -3.98 29.39
N GLY A 26 6.01 -5.17 29.84
CA GLY A 26 5.06 -6.11 30.47
C GLY A 26 4.02 -6.69 29.50
N VAL A 27 4.15 -6.45 28.20
CA VAL A 27 3.19 -6.88 27.17
C VAL A 27 3.87 -7.72 26.09
N SER A 28 3.12 -8.69 25.55
CA SER A 28 3.54 -9.49 24.38
C SER A 28 2.52 -9.28 23.27
N ALA A 29 2.98 -8.93 22.07
CA ALA A 29 2.14 -8.94 20.89
C ALA A 29 1.72 -10.39 20.58
N PRO A 30 0.43 -10.64 20.26
CA PRO A 30 0.00 -11.96 19.83
C PRO A 30 0.70 -12.32 18.51
N THR A 31 1.24 -13.53 18.44
CA THR A 31 1.80 -14.13 17.21
C THR A 31 0.76 -15.00 16.53
N LEU A 32 0.92 -15.28 15.23
CA LEU A 32 0.05 -16.22 14.54
C LEU A 32 0.01 -17.59 15.23
N SER A 33 1.16 -18.09 15.69
CA SER A 33 1.27 -19.35 16.44
C SER A 33 0.50 -19.30 17.76
N SER A 34 0.52 -18.16 18.47
CA SER A 34 -0.25 -17.99 19.71
C SER A 34 -1.76 -17.96 19.47
N VAL A 35 -2.21 -17.33 18.38
CA VAL A 35 -3.62 -17.29 17.98
C VAL A 35 -4.10 -18.68 17.58
N LEU A 36 -3.31 -19.41 16.78
CA LEU A 36 -3.61 -20.80 16.41
C LEU A 36 -3.64 -21.73 17.63
N SER A 37 -2.71 -21.54 18.56
CA SER A 37 -2.69 -22.30 19.82
C SER A 37 -3.92 -22.01 20.69
N GLY A 38 -4.52 -20.83 20.58
CA GLY A 38 -5.74 -20.44 21.29
C GLY A 38 -6.99 -21.23 20.91
N PHE A 39 -6.96 -22.01 19.82
CA PHE A 39 -8.02 -22.96 19.50
C PHE A 39 -7.95 -24.22 20.38
N ASN A 40 -6.79 -24.56 20.96
CA ASN A 40 -6.71 -25.75 21.80
C ASN A 40 -7.66 -25.63 23.01
N PRO A 41 -8.45 -26.67 23.32
CA PRO A 41 -9.27 -26.68 24.53
C PRO A 41 -8.44 -26.38 25.78
N SER A 42 -8.97 -25.51 26.62
CA SER A 42 -8.38 -25.18 27.92
C SER A 42 -8.47 -26.37 28.87
N TRP A 43 -7.55 -26.42 29.83
CA TRP A 43 -7.41 -27.53 30.78
C TRP A 43 -8.66 -27.78 31.64
N HIS A 44 -9.50 -26.76 31.84
CA HIS A 44 -10.68 -26.77 32.72
C HIS A 44 -12.00 -26.98 31.96
N GLU A 45 -11.95 -27.17 30.64
CA GLU A 45 -13.15 -27.43 29.86
C GLU A 45 -13.68 -28.85 30.15
N PRO A 46 -14.99 -29.00 30.45
CA PRO A 46 -15.57 -30.29 30.83
C PRO A 46 -15.52 -31.31 29.68
N GLU A 47 -15.63 -30.84 28.44
CA GLU A 47 -15.47 -31.64 27.21
C GLU A 47 -14.39 -30.99 26.35
N ARG A 48 -13.34 -31.76 26.02
CA ARG A 48 -12.19 -31.28 25.25
C ARG A 48 -12.20 -31.89 23.86
N ASP A 49 -12.89 -31.26 22.94
CA ASP A 49 -12.92 -31.67 21.53
C ASP A 49 -11.71 -31.12 20.76
N PHE A 50 -10.56 -31.78 20.92
CA PHE A 50 -9.35 -31.44 20.18
C PHE A 50 -9.53 -31.57 18.67
N GLY A 51 -10.35 -32.51 18.19
CA GLY A 51 -10.55 -32.75 16.76
C GLY A 51 -11.34 -31.62 16.09
N GLY A 52 -12.44 -31.22 16.69
CA GLY A 52 -13.23 -30.06 16.24
C GLY A 52 -12.41 -28.77 16.28
N GLN A 53 -11.69 -28.51 17.37
CA GLN A 53 -10.86 -27.32 17.49
C GLN A 53 -9.68 -27.31 16.51
N PHE A 54 -9.06 -28.46 16.24
CA PHE A 54 -8.06 -28.59 15.19
C PHE A 54 -8.62 -28.17 13.82
N ASN A 55 -9.84 -28.63 13.48
CA ASN A 55 -10.49 -28.25 12.22
C ASN A 55 -10.79 -26.74 12.15
N CYS A 56 -11.18 -26.12 13.27
CA CYS A 56 -11.33 -24.66 13.36
C CYS A 56 -10.01 -23.93 13.10
N ALA A 57 -8.91 -24.37 13.73
CA ALA A 57 -7.58 -23.80 13.52
C ALA A 57 -7.11 -23.97 12.06
N VAL A 58 -7.36 -25.13 11.44
CA VAL A 58 -7.07 -25.39 10.02
C VAL A 58 -7.85 -24.44 9.12
N ALA A 59 -9.16 -24.29 9.35
CA ALA A 59 -10.00 -23.40 8.53
C ALA A 59 -9.51 -21.93 8.61
N PHE A 60 -9.11 -21.48 9.80
CA PHE A 60 -8.52 -20.16 10.02
C PHE A 60 -7.18 -20.01 9.30
N ALA A 61 -6.24 -20.95 9.48
CA ALA A 61 -4.94 -20.95 8.82
C ALA A 61 -5.08 -20.95 7.28
N GLN A 62 -6.01 -21.74 6.75
CA GLN A 62 -6.31 -21.77 5.32
C GLN A 62 -6.80 -20.41 4.82
N ALA A 63 -7.62 -19.69 5.58
CA ALA A 63 -8.09 -18.36 5.19
C ALA A 63 -6.93 -17.37 5.07
N ILE A 64 -6.00 -17.40 6.03
CA ILE A 64 -4.78 -16.59 6.00
C ILE A 64 -3.94 -16.92 4.76
N LEU A 65 -3.65 -18.20 4.53
CA LEU A 65 -2.84 -18.63 3.38
C LEU A 65 -3.49 -18.29 2.04
N ARG A 66 -4.81 -18.47 1.90
CA ARG A 66 -5.54 -18.08 0.69
C ARG A 66 -5.43 -16.59 0.41
N ASN A 67 -5.58 -15.75 1.44
CA ASN A 67 -5.45 -14.30 1.30
C ASN A 67 -4.02 -13.93 0.90
N GLU A 68 -3.02 -14.57 1.49
CA GLU A 68 -1.61 -14.30 1.17
C GLU A 68 -1.24 -14.71 -0.26
N VAL A 69 -1.75 -15.85 -0.73
CA VAL A 69 -1.60 -16.29 -2.13
C VAL A 69 -2.29 -15.32 -3.08
N ALA A 70 -3.54 -14.94 -2.79
CA ALA A 70 -4.28 -13.99 -3.61
C ALA A 70 -3.57 -12.62 -3.70
N ARG A 71 -3.04 -12.13 -2.56
CA ARG A 71 -2.26 -10.90 -2.48
C ARG A 71 -0.99 -10.98 -3.31
N THR A 72 -0.20 -12.04 -3.14
CA THR A 72 1.06 -12.25 -3.87
C THR A 72 0.81 -12.40 -5.37
N HIS A 73 -0.26 -13.09 -5.76
CA HIS A 73 -0.66 -13.19 -7.15
C HIS A 73 -1.06 -11.83 -7.73
N GLY A 74 -1.85 -11.04 -6.99
CA GLY A 74 -2.21 -9.68 -7.37
C GLY A 74 -1.00 -8.77 -7.53
N GLU A 75 -0.02 -8.84 -6.63
CA GLU A 75 1.25 -8.11 -6.74
C GLU A 75 2.06 -8.52 -7.98
N ALA A 76 2.13 -9.82 -8.30
CA ALA A 76 2.81 -10.30 -9.51
C ALA A 76 2.14 -9.78 -10.80
N LEU A 77 0.81 -9.73 -10.84
CA LEU A 77 0.08 -9.13 -11.97
C LEU A 77 0.25 -7.62 -12.05
N ALA A 78 0.29 -6.94 -10.90
CA ALA A 78 0.55 -5.50 -10.83
C ALA A 78 1.93 -5.17 -11.37
N TRP A 79 2.93 -5.98 -11.02
CA TRP A 79 4.31 -5.81 -11.46
C TRP A 79 4.37 -5.69 -13.00
N ALA A 80 3.94 -6.71 -13.76
CA ALA A 80 4.00 -6.63 -15.23
C ALA A 80 3.37 -5.35 -15.84
N LYS A 81 2.30 -4.82 -15.22
CA LYS A 81 1.65 -3.58 -15.67
C LYS A 81 2.48 -2.33 -15.38
N VAL A 82 3.07 -2.25 -14.18
CA VAL A 82 3.89 -1.11 -13.78
C VAL A 82 5.22 -1.12 -14.52
N ASP A 83 5.82 -2.29 -14.80
CA ASP A 83 7.01 -2.43 -15.69
C ASP A 83 6.75 -1.80 -17.06
N SER A 84 5.63 -2.18 -17.69
CA SER A 84 5.22 -1.64 -18.98
C SER A 84 5.07 -0.12 -18.91
N ALA A 85 4.36 0.37 -17.89
CA ALA A 85 4.13 1.80 -17.69
C ALA A 85 5.43 2.60 -17.50
N ILE A 86 6.40 2.08 -16.74
CA ILE A 86 7.71 2.71 -16.55
C ILE A 86 8.45 2.81 -17.89
N ARG A 87 8.46 1.74 -18.69
CA ARG A 87 9.12 1.70 -20.00
C ARG A 87 8.45 2.64 -21.01
N GLU A 88 7.13 2.65 -21.07
CA GLU A 88 6.34 3.54 -21.93
C GLU A 88 6.54 5.01 -21.58
N SER A 89 6.79 5.30 -20.30
CA SER A 89 7.13 6.64 -19.82
C SER A 89 8.56 7.06 -20.18
N ALA A 90 9.33 6.21 -20.86
CA ALA A 90 10.70 6.46 -21.33
C ALA A 90 11.63 6.97 -20.22
N ASN A 91 11.47 6.47 -18.98
CA ASN A 91 12.18 6.94 -17.78
C ASN A 91 11.98 8.44 -17.47
N GLY A 92 10.86 9.01 -17.92
CA GLY A 92 10.45 10.37 -17.59
C GLY A 92 9.98 10.53 -16.15
N PRO A 93 9.72 11.78 -15.72
CA PRO A 93 9.33 12.10 -14.34
C PRO A 93 7.87 11.73 -14.01
N ILE A 94 7.08 11.29 -14.98
CA ILE A 94 5.66 10.95 -14.80
C ILE A 94 5.44 9.54 -15.34
N VAL A 95 4.90 8.65 -14.51
CA VAL A 95 4.47 7.30 -14.91
C VAL A 95 2.95 7.26 -15.01
N VAL A 96 2.40 6.65 -16.06
CA VAL A 96 0.95 6.60 -16.29
C VAL A 96 0.46 5.18 -16.24
N LEU A 97 -0.55 4.91 -15.41
CA LEU A 97 -1.23 3.62 -15.31
C LEU A 97 -2.69 3.80 -15.74
N ASP A 98 -3.16 2.99 -16.69
CA ASP A 98 -4.55 3.05 -17.18
C ASP A 98 -5.59 2.46 -16.21
N GLN A 99 -5.14 1.88 -15.11
CA GLN A 99 -5.95 1.39 -14.01
C GLN A 99 -5.16 1.47 -12.71
N PHE A 100 -5.85 1.52 -11.57
CA PHE A 100 -5.15 1.36 -10.30
C PHE A 100 -4.57 -0.05 -10.16
N VAL A 101 -3.29 -0.12 -9.81
CA VAL A 101 -2.58 -1.32 -9.34
C VAL A 101 -1.61 -0.90 -8.23
N PRO A 102 -1.23 -1.81 -7.31
CA PRO A 102 -0.14 -1.54 -6.38
C PRO A 102 1.15 -1.21 -7.13
N TRP A 103 1.61 0.05 -7.07
CA TRP A 103 2.77 0.54 -7.84
C TRP A 103 3.90 1.10 -6.96
N GLY A 104 3.58 1.49 -5.71
CA GLY A 104 4.43 2.33 -4.85
C GLY A 104 5.87 1.87 -4.71
N ASP A 105 6.07 0.62 -4.28
CA ASP A 105 7.40 0.08 -4.04
C ASP A 105 8.23 -0.02 -5.32
N GLN A 106 7.61 -0.49 -6.38
CA GLN A 106 8.30 -0.84 -7.60
C GLN A 106 8.62 0.40 -8.46
N VAL A 107 7.72 1.38 -8.60
CA VAL A 107 8.06 2.67 -9.24
C VAL A 107 9.16 3.37 -8.45
N ARG A 108 9.13 3.31 -7.11
CA ARG A 108 10.22 3.85 -6.29
C ARG A 108 11.54 3.16 -6.63
N ASP A 109 11.60 1.84 -6.59
CA ASP A 109 12.87 1.14 -6.67
C ASP A 109 13.44 1.10 -8.10
N GLU A 110 12.57 1.11 -9.12
CA GLU A 110 12.99 0.85 -10.51
C GLU A 110 12.91 2.07 -11.44
N ALA A 111 12.16 3.11 -11.06
CA ALA A 111 12.09 4.36 -11.81
C ALA A 111 12.62 5.53 -10.96
N PRO A 112 13.96 5.66 -10.78
CA PRO A 112 14.55 6.68 -9.90
C PRO A 112 14.23 8.12 -10.33
N HIS A 113 13.92 8.34 -11.61
CA HIS A 113 13.54 9.64 -12.15
C HIS A 113 12.05 9.98 -11.98
N ALA A 114 11.20 8.98 -11.70
CA ALA A 114 9.77 9.19 -11.55
C ALA A 114 9.49 10.02 -10.29
N LEU A 115 8.73 11.10 -10.47
CA LEU A 115 8.30 12.02 -9.42
C LEU A 115 6.82 11.84 -9.10
N PHE A 116 6.01 11.56 -10.13
CA PHE A 116 4.57 11.39 -10.01
C PHE A 116 4.08 10.15 -10.76
N VAL A 117 2.99 9.55 -10.25
CA VAL A 117 2.23 8.50 -10.94
C VAL A 117 0.81 8.99 -11.17
N VAL A 118 0.31 8.81 -12.39
CA VAL A 118 -1.03 9.18 -12.82
C VAL A 118 -1.86 7.92 -13.05
N PHE A 119 -3.01 7.80 -12.39
CA PHE A 119 -3.86 6.60 -12.47
C PHE A 119 -5.32 6.92 -12.15
N PRO A 120 -6.30 6.16 -12.65
CA PRO A 120 -7.69 6.33 -12.23
C PRO A 120 -7.93 5.66 -10.87
N SER A 121 -8.63 6.35 -9.98
CA SER A 121 -9.20 5.79 -8.76
C SER A 121 -10.43 4.92 -9.05
N GLU A 122 -10.86 4.14 -8.08
CA GLU A 122 -12.07 3.31 -8.18
C GLU A 122 -13.34 4.14 -8.43
N THR A 123 -13.35 5.41 -8.00
CA THR A 123 -14.47 6.35 -8.22
C THR A 123 -14.39 7.08 -9.56
N GLY A 124 -13.42 6.73 -10.42
CA GLY A 124 -13.23 7.32 -11.75
C GLY A 124 -12.48 8.66 -11.77
N THR A 125 -12.14 9.25 -10.62
CA THR A 125 -11.26 10.41 -10.56
C THR A 125 -9.84 10.00 -10.94
N TRP A 126 -9.19 10.74 -11.82
CA TRP A 126 -7.79 10.54 -12.17
C TRP A 126 -6.89 11.23 -11.14
N MET A 127 -6.03 10.43 -10.53
CA MET A 127 -5.14 10.82 -9.44
C MET A 127 -3.76 11.14 -9.99
N VAL A 128 -3.11 12.12 -9.38
CA VAL A 128 -1.67 12.39 -9.50
C VAL A 128 -1.08 12.23 -8.11
N GLN A 129 -0.24 11.22 -7.92
CA GLN A 129 0.35 10.92 -6.63
C GLN A 129 1.87 10.98 -6.69
N ALA A 130 2.47 11.60 -5.68
CA ALA A 130 3.92 11.69 -5.56
C ALA A 130 4.53 10.32 -5.23
N VAL A 131 5.69 10.02 -5.83
CA VAL A 131 6.47 8.82 -5.52
C VAL A 131 7.24 9.05 -4.21
N ASN A 132 7.22 8.05 -3.31
CA ASN A 132 7.96 8.14 -2.06
C ASN A 132 9.49 8.10 -2.30
N ALA A 133 10.24 8.85 -1.51
CA ALA A 133 11.69 8.89 -1.55
C ALA A 133 12.32 7.65 -0.93
N LYS A 134 11.73 7.11 0.15
CA LYS A 134 12.24 5.95 0.90
C LYS A 134 11.13 4.96 1.24
N ALA A 135 11.49 3.68 1.26
CA ALA A 135 10.61 2.60 1.69
C ALA A 135 10.13 2.81 3.13
N GLY A 136 8.85 2.56 3.39
CA GLY A 136 8.24 2.68 4.72
C GLY A 136 8.09 4.11 5.26
N THR A 137 8.31 5.15 4.44
CA THR A 137 8.16 6.56 4.84
C THR A 137 7.07 7.26 4.04
N PHE A 138 6.58 8.38 4.56
CA PHE A 138 5.68 9.31 3.85
C PHE A 138 6.45 10.46 3.16
N GLU A 139 7.78 10.39 3.12
CA GLU A 139 8.62 11.39 2.46
C GLU A 139 8.46 11.25 0.94
N SER A 140 7.95 12.28 0.26
CA SER A 140 7.79 12.29 -1.20
C SER A 140 9.05 12.83 -1.91
N ARG A 141 9.37 12.29 -3.09
CA ARG A 141 10.47 12.82 -3.95
C ARG A 141 10.24 14.26 -4.38
N ARG A 142 8.98 14.59 -4.67
CA ARG A 142 8.52 15.94 -5.00
C ARG A 142 7.11 16.12 -4.48
N LEU A 143 6.88 17.19 -3.73
CA LEU A 143 5.54 17.61 -3.34
C LEU A 143 4.89 18.39 -4.48
N LEU A 144 3.57 18.28 -4.60
CA LEU A 144 2.76 19.14 -5.46
C LEU A 144 2.93 20.63 -5.05
N PRO A 145 2.64 21.61 -5.92
CA PRO A 145 2.79 23.02 -5.59
C PRO A 145 2.08 23.46 -4.30
N GLU A 146 2.72 24.33 -3.53
CA GLU A 146 2.18 24.84 -2.26
C GLU A 146 0.89 25.65 -2.46
N SER A 147 0.80 26.39 -3.57
CA SER A 147 -0.39 27.14 -3.94
C SER A 147 -1.63 26.27 -4.16
N TRP A 148 -1.48 24.95 -4.32
CA TRP A 148 -2.60 24.03 -4.49
C TRP A 148 -3.07 23.43 -3.16
N ALA A 149 -2.27 23.52 -2.10
CA ALA A 149 -2.48 22.77 -0.87
C ALA A 149 -3.86 23.03 -0.27
N GLY A 150 -4.66 21.97 -0.15
CA GLY A 150 -6.00 22.02 0.44
C GLY A 150 -7.09 22.63 -0.45
N LEU A 151 -6.77 23.08 -1.66
CA LEU A 151 -7.77 23.55 -2.61
C LEU A 151 -8.65 22.41 -3.12
N ARG A 152 -9.91 22.72 -3.40
CA ARG A 152 -10.91 21.79 -3.92
C ARG A 152 -11.77 22.42 -5.01
N ASP A 153 -12.36 21.57 -5.84
CA ASP A 153 -13.40 21.88 -6.81
C ASP A 153 -13.09 23.14 -7.64
N GLU A 154 -13.95 24.17 -7.62
CA GLU A 154 -13.79 25.39 -8.43
C GLU A 154 -12.51 26.15 -8.07
N ALA A 155 -12.14 26.20 -6.78
CA ALA A 155 -10.95 26.91 -6.32
C ALA A 155 -9.67 26.21 -6.82
N PHE A 156 -9.64 24.87 -6.76
CA PHE A 156 -8.53 24.10 -7.30
C PHE A 156 -8.45 24.22 -8.82
N SER A 157 -9.58 24.05 -9.51
CA SER A 157 -9.72 24.21 -10.96
C SER A 157 -9.22 25.57 -11.45
N ALA A 158 -9.60 26.65 -10.77
CA ALA A 158 -9.13 28.00 -11.07
C ALA A 158 -7.61 28.16 -10.85
N ALA A 159 -7.08 27.61 -9.75
CA ALA A 159 -5.65 27.72 -9.42
C ALA A 159 -4.73 26.99 -10.41
N VAL A 160 -5.21 25.89 -11.00
CA VAL A 160 -4.45 25.08 -11.98
C VAL A 160 -4.78 25.40 -13.43
N GLY A 161 -5.83 26.20 -13.66
CA GLY A 161 -6.31 26.55 -15.00
C GLY A 161 -6.92 25.37 -15.76
N LEU A 162 -7.56 24.43 -15.05
CA LEU A 162 -8.22 23.25 -15.64
C LEU A 162 -9.70 23.22 -15.28
N PRO A 163 -10.59 22.80 -16.20
CA PRO A 163 -12.04 22.88 -15.99
C PRO A 163 -12.60 21.83 -15.03
N ASP A 164 -11.82 20.81 -14.69
CA ASP A 164 -12.28 19.60 -14.00
C ASP A 164 -11.32 19.14 -12.90
N GLY A 165 -10.58 20.08 -12.27
CA GLY A 165 -9.81 19.81 -11.07
C GLY A 165 -10.73 19.44 -9.90
N VAL A 166 -10.39 18.38 -9.15
CA VAL A 166 -11.20 17.90 -8.02
C VAL A 166 -10.63 18.37 -6.69
N PHE A 167 -9.34 18.12 -6.43
CA PHE A 167 -8.71 18.56 -5.18
C PHE A 167 -7.19 18.43 -5.22
N CYS A 168 -6.52 19.07 -4.26
CA CYS A 168 -5.17 18.74 -3.83
C CYS A 168 -5.11 18.58 -2.31
N HIS A 169 -4.48 17.50 -1.83
CA HIS A 169 -4.37 17.23 -0.40
C HIS A 169 -3.51 18.32 0.29
N PRO A 170 -3.84 18.76 1.53
CA PRO A 170 -3.03 19.76 2.25
C PRO A 170 -1.57 19.35 2.42
N GLY A 171 -1.32 18.06 2.62
CA GLY A 171 0.03 17.47 2.65
C GLY A 171 0.73 17.34 1.28
N ARG A 172 0.11 17.80 0.19
CA ARG A 172 0.70 17.96 -1.16
C ARG A 172 1.24 16.69 -1.82
N PHE A 173 0.94 15.50 -1.30
CA PHE A 173 1.39 14.24 -1.89
C PHE A 173 0.43 13.67 -2.95
N ILE A 174 -0.80 14.19 -3.05
CA ILE A 174 -1.80 13.72 -4.01
C ILE A 174 -2.78 14.82 -4.41
N CYS A 175 -3.15 14.87 -5.69
CA CYS A 175 -4.25 15.66 -6.23
C CYS A 175 -5.02 14.84 -7.27
N GLY A 176 -6.14 15.37 -7.77
CA GLY A 176 -6.91 14.69 -8.79
C GLY A 176 -7.74 15.60 -9.68
N ALA A 177 -8.08 15.08 -10.86
CA ALA A 177 -8.97 15.69 -11.86
C ALA A 177 -9.97 14.64 -12.37
N LYS A 178 -11.07 15.07 -13.00
CA LYS A 178 -12.08 14.13 -13.53
C LYS A 178 -11.58 13.38 -14.76
N SER A 179 -10.71 13.97 -15.57
CA SER A 179 -10.18 13.38 -16.80
C SER A 179 -8.69 13.03 -16.73
N LYS A 180 -8.29 12.00 -17.49
CA LYS A 180 -6.87 11.62 -17.67
C LYS A 180 -6.03 12.78 -18.19
N ALA A 181 -6.56 13.52 -19.17
CA ALA A 181 -5.86 14.64 -19.79
C ALA A 181 -5.53 15.74 -18.77
N SER A 182 -6.50 16.10 -17.93
CA SER A 182 -6.27 17.09 -16.87
C SER A 182 -5.34 16.57 -15.78
N ALA A 183 -5.42 15.29 -15.41
CA ALA A 183 -4.47 14.71 -14.44
C ALA A 183 -3.03 14.69 -14.97
N LEU A 184 -2.82 14.35 -16.25
CA LEU A 184 -1.51 14.47 -16.89
C LEU A 184 -1.01 15.92 -16.87
N ARG A 185 -1.89 16.87 -17.20
CA ARG A 185 -1.55 18.29 -17.17
C ARG A 185 -1.21 18.80 -15.77
N LEU A 186 -1.89 18.32 -14.73
CA LEU A 186 -1.54 18.59 -13.33
C LEU A 186 -0.14 18.08 -13.00
N ALA A 187 0.19 16.85 -13.40
CA ALA A 187 1.51 16.29 -13.18
C ALA A 187 2.61 17.11 -13.87
N GLU A 188 2.38 17.56 -15.10
CA GLU A 188 3.30 18.44 -15.84
C GLU A 188 3.47 19.81 -15.17
N LEU A 189 2.36 20.45 -14.76
CA LEU A 189 2.39 21.75 -14.07
C LEU A 189 3.15 21.67 -12.74
N ALA A 190 3.08 20.52 -12.06
CA ALA A 190 3.81 20.29 -10.82
C ALA A 190 5.33 20.14 -11.01
N LEU A 191 5.83 19.97 -12.24
CA LEU A 191 7.26 19.88 -12.56
C LEU A 191 7.92 21.25 -12.78
N LEU A 192 7.13 22.28 -13.07
CA LEU A 192 7.58 23.68 -13.18
C LEU A 192 8.00 24.24 -11.81
#